data_AF-A0A8J3QKC7-F1
#
_entry.id   AF-A0A8J3QKC7-F1
#
_cell.length_a   1.000
_cell.length_b   1.000
_cell.length_c   1.000
_cell.angle_alpha   90.00
_cell.angle_beta   90.00
_cell.angle_gamma   90.00
#
_symmetry.space_group_name_H-M   'P 1'
#
loop_
_entity.id
_entity.type
_entity.pdbx_description
1 polymer ?
#
loop_
_entity_poly.entity_id
_entity_poly.type
_entity_poly.pdbx_seq_one_letter_code
_entity_poly.pdbx_strand_id
1 'polypeptide(L)'
;MSHVLAAVAWPYANGPRHIGHVSGFGVPSDVYSRYMRMAGHDVLMVSGTDEHGTPILVQAEREGVTPRELADRYNRLIVEDLHALGLSYDLFTRTTTRNHYAVAQELFRGVHRNGYMIKETTQGAISPSTGRTLPDRYIEGTCPICGYPEARGDQCDNCGNQLDPIDLINPRSRINGEAPAFVETEHFLLDLPALADALSSWLKARTDWRPNVLKFALNLLDDIRPRAMTRDIDWGIPVPLPAWEDNPNKRLYVWFDAVVGYLSAAIEWARRSGDPDAWKKWWSAEAEDARSAYFMGKDNITFHAQIWPAELLGYNGEGSRGGEPGEFGKLALPTEIVSSEYLTMEGRKFSSSRSVVIYVRDFLSRYDADALRYFIAVAGPETTDTDFTWSEFLRRNNDELVAGWGNLVNRSISMAAKNFGAIPPAGPLTEADEALLSSVRTAFDTVGDLIGRHRQKQAINEAMRVVGEANKYLSDQAPWKIKDDQERLGTILHVALQAVSDCNILLTPFLPHAAQTIHELLGGTGVHAPMPSIVEVEDLDGGPGYPVLAGDYDEGARWRSVPIAAGTPLAPPKPVFKKLDKSIVDEELARLGG
;
A
#
# COMPACT_ATOMS: atom_id res chain seq x y z
N MET A 1 -15.40 19.63 -2.96
CA MET A 1 -14.44 18.67 -3.54
C MET A 1 -13.16 18.84 -2.76
N SER A 2 -12.55 17.76 -2.28
CA SER A 2 -11.43 17.81 -1.35
C SER A 2 -10.16 17.26 -2.00
N HIS A 3 -8.99 17.65 -1.47
CA HIS A 3 -7.71 17.08 -1.86
C HIS A 3 -7.42 15.87 -0.97
N VAL A 4 -7.29 14.69 -1.56
CA VAL A 4 -7.12 13.43 -0.84
C VAL A 4 -5.73 12.87 -1.13
N LEU A 5 -4.89 12.79 -0.10
CA LEU A 5 -3.59 12.14 -0.14
C LEU A 5 -3.74 10.69 0.31
N ALA A 6 -3.37 9.74 -0.55
CA ALA A 6 -3.21 8.35 -0.17
C ALA A 6 -1.70 8.03 -0.09
N ALA A 7 -1.17 8.02 1.14
CA ALA A 7 0.24 7.75 1.42
C ALA A 7 0.42 6.25 1.69
N VAL A 8 1.09 5.53 0.79
CA VAL A 8 1.10 4.05 0.83
C VAL A 8 2.47 3.54 1.25
N ALA A 9 2.52 2.71 2.31
CA ALA A 9 3.77 2.21 2.88
C ALA A 9 4.75 1.67 1.84
N TRP A 10 6.00 2.09 1.96
CA TRP A 10 7.04 1.86 0.96
C TRP A 10 7.56 0.43 1.08
N PRO A 11 7.41 -0.42 0.05
CA PRO A 11 8.00 -1.75 0.06
C PRO A 11 9.53 -1.67 0.04
N TYR A 12 10.16 -2.43 0.95
CA TYR A 12 11.60 -2.50 1.05
C TYR A 12 12.23 -3.27 -0.13
N ALA A 13 13.25 -2.69 -0.77
CA ALA A 13 13.87 -3.20 -2.01
C ALA A 13 14.95 -4.27 -1.79
N ASN A 14 14.75 -5.18 -0.84
CA ASN A 14 15.67 -6.30 -0.55
C ASN A 14 15.14 -7.66 -1.02
N GLY A 15 14.08 -7.67 -1.81
CA GLY A 15 13.45 -8.93 -2.21
C GLY A 15 12.09 -8.72 -2.89
N PRO A 16 11.61 -9.74 -3.60
CA PRO A 16 10.28 -9.73 -4.22
C PRO A 16 9.17 -9.56 -3.18
N ARG A 17 8.06 -8.96 -3.58
CA ARG A 17 6.88 -8.81 -2.71
C ARG A 17 5.96 -10.01 -2.83
N HIS A 18 5.25 -10.26 -1.74
CA HIS A 18 4.29 -11.37 -1.62
C HIS A 18 2.88 -10.85 -1.39
N ILE A 19 1.88 -11.72 -1.55
CA ILE A 19 0.48 -11.28 -1.52
C ILE A 19 0.06 -10.66 -0.17
N GLY A 20 0.68 -11.09 0.94
CA GLY A 20 0.50 -10.45 2.25
C GLY A 20 0.94 -8.97 2.32
N HIS A 21 1.90 -8.55 1.50
CA HIS A 21 2.30 -7.15 1.42
C HIS A 21 1.22 -6.31 0.73
N VAL A 22 0.79 -6.74 -0.46
CA VAL A 22 -0.23 -6.02 -1.24
C VAL A 22 -1.62 -6.11 -0.62
N SER A 23 -1.89 -7.09 0.25
CA SER A 23 -3.10 -7.09 1.08
C SER A 23 -3.08 -6.05 2.20
N GLY A 24 -1.90 -5.65 2.65
CA GLY A 24 -1.73 -4.65 3.70
C GLY A 24 -1.85 -3.23 3.16
N PHE A 25 -0.94 -2.86 2.25
CA PHE A 25 -0.83 -1.49 1.74
C PHE A 25 -1.43 -1.31 0.34
N GLY A 26 -1.26 -2.28 -0.57
CA GLY A 26 -1.44 -2.08 -2.01
C GLY A 26 -2.89 -2.00 -2.46
N VAL A 27 -3.63 -3.10 -2.36
CA VAL A 27 -5.03 -3.16 -2.82
C VAL A 27 -5.95 -2.24 -2.00
N PRO A 28 -5.86 -2.16 -0.65
CA PRO A 28 -6.75 -1.29 0.12
C PRO A 28 -6.60 0.21 -0.22
N SER A 29 -5.38 0.67 -0.51
CA SER A 29 -5.12 2.06 -0.90
C SER A 29 -5.59 2.37 -2.31
N ASP A 30 -5.42 1.44 -3.25
CA ASP A 30 -5.89 1.59 -4.63
C ASP A 30 -7.43 1.59 -4.71
N VAL A 31 -8.10 0.69 -3.98
CA VAL A 31 -9.58 0.69 -3.87
C VAL A 31 -10.08 2.03 -3.36
N TYR A 32 -9.47 2.55 -2.30
CA TYR A 32 -9.84 3.85 -1.74
C TYR A 32 -9.60 4.99 -2.74
N SER A 33 -8.43 5.02 -3.36
CA SER A 33 -8.04 6.09 -4.30
C SER A 33 -8.94 6.10 -5.54
N ARG A 34 -9.24 4.93 -6.12
CA ARG A 34 -10.18 4.81 -7.24
C ARG A 34 -11.57 5.33 -6.87
N TYR A 35 -12.11 4.92 -5.73
CA TYR A 35 -13.40 5.44 -5.25
C TYR A 35 -13.37 6.97 -5.08
N MET A 36 -12.34 7.51 -4.44
CA MET A 36 -12.23 8.95 -4.20
C MET A 36 -12.16 9.75 -5.51
N ARG A 37 -11.40 9.28 -6.52
CA ARG A 37 -11.39 9.88 -7.86
C ARG A 37 -12.77 9.80 -8.54
N MET A 38 -13.43 8.64 -8.47
CA MET A 38 -14.76 8.45 -9.04
C MET A 38 -15.81 9.35 -8.36
N ALA A 39 -15.67 9.61 -7.05
CA ALA A 39 -16.52 10.51 -6.28
C ALA A 39 -16.21 12.01 -6.51
N GLY A 40 -15.19 12.33 -7.32
CA GLY A 40 -14.85 13.70 -7.73
C GLY A 40 -13.88 14.42 -6.80
N HIS A 41 -13.12 13.68 -5.99
CA HIS A 41 -12.01 14.24 -5.21
C HIS A 41 -10.74 14.34 -6.06
N ASP A 42 -9.89 15.29 -5.73
CA ASP A 42 -8.55 15.41 -6.32
C ASP A 42 -7.59 14.51 -5.51
N VAL A 43 -7.13 13.42 -6.11
CA VAL A 43 -6.41 12.36 -5.39
C VAL A 43 -4.94 12.37 -5.77
N LEU A 44 -4.08 12.37 -4.76
CA LEU A 44 -2.64 12.13 -4.90
C LEU A 44 -2.28 10.85 -4.14
N MET A 45 -2.08 9.76 -4.86
CA MET A 45 -1.68 8.46 -4.35
C MET A 45 -0.18 8.24 -4.61
N VAL A 46 0.62 8.25 -3.55
CA VAL A 46 2.08 8.23 -3.64
C VAL A 46 2.72 7.12 -2.81
N SER A 47 3.81 6.57 -3.34
CA SER A 47 4.67 5.58 -2.68
C SER A 47 6.02 5.50 -3.39
N GLY A 48 6.80 4.49 -3.04
CA GLY A 48 8.03 4.14 -3.73
C GLY A 48 8.73 2.97 -3.04
N THR A 49 9.91 2.62 -3.53
CA THR A 49 10.77 1.65 -2.84
C THR A 49 11.60 2.30 -1.73
N ASP A 50 11.57 1.68 -0.55
CA ASP A 50 12.53 1.95 0.53
C ASP A 50 13.82 1.17 0.25
N GLU A 51 14.91 1.91 0.07
CA GLU A 51 16.15 1.42 -0.51
C GLU A 51 17.37 1.69 0.37
N HIS A 52 17.19 2.19 1.60
CA HIS A 52 18.29 2.46 2.53
C HIS A 52 18.32 1.51 3.72
N GLY A 53 19.41 1.50 4.48
CA GLY A 53 19.53 0.75 5.73
C GLY A 53 20.20 -0.62 5.61
N THR A 54 20.45 -1.24 6.76
CA THR A 54 21.25 -2.46 6.90
C THR A 54 20.71 -3.65 6.11
N PRO A 55 19.39 -3.94 6.06
CA PRO A 55 18.91 -5.08 5.29
C PRO A 55 19.23 -5.04 3.78
N ILE A 56 19.35 -3.86 3.16
CA ILE A 56 19.85 -3.74 1.78
C ILE A 56 21.32 -4.16 1.70
N LEU A 57 22.18 -3.67 2.61
CA LEU A 57 23.60 -4.05 2.63
C LEU A 57 23.79 -5.56 2.76
N VAL A 58 23.07 -6.17 3.70
CA VAL A 58 23.16 -7.62 3.98
C VAL A 58 22.72 -8.44 2.77
N GLN A 59 21.65 -8.03 2.10
CA GLN A 59 21.18 -8.74 0.91
C GLN A 59 22.10 -8.52 -0.29
N ALA A 60 22.63 -7.31 -0.48
CA ALA A 60 23.60 -6.99 -1.53
C ALA A 60 24.87 -7.84 -1.38
N GLU A 61 25.41 -7.94 -0.15
CA GLU A 61 26.55 -8.80 0.16
C GLU A 61 26.25 -10.28 -0.09
N ARG A 62 25.09 -10.77 0.34
CA ARG A 62 24.66 -12.17 0.10
C ARG A 62 24.59 -12.52 -1.38
N GLU A 63 24.25 -11.56 -2.23
CA GLU A 63 24.14 -11.74 -3.68
C GLU A 63 25.38 -11.34 -4.45
N GLY A 64 26.41 -10.80 -3.79
CA GLY A 64 27.65 -10.37 -4.43
C GLY A 64 27.49 -9.17 -5.36
N VAL A 65 26.56 -8.26 -5.07
CA VAL A 65 26.28 -7.03 -5.83
C VAL A 65 26.41 -5.79 -4.95
N THR A 66 26.45 -4.60 -5.55
CA THR A 66 26.39 -3.35 -4.79
C THR A 66 24.98 -3.08 -4.26
N PRO A 67 24.82 -2.30 -3.17
CA PRO A 67 23.52 -1.86 -2.66
C PRO A 67 22.66 -1.16 -3.73
N ARG A 68 23.31 -0.37 -4.60
CA ARG A 68 22.65 0.33 -5.70
C ARG A 68 22.10 -0.64 -6.76
N GLU A 69 22.91 -1.60 -7.21
CA GLU A 69 22.46 -2.62 -8.18
C GLU A 69 21.32 -3.47 -7.61
N LEU A 70 21.39 -3.82 -6.32
CA LEU A 70 20.32 -4.53 -5.63
C LEU A 70 19.01 -3.73 -5.65
N ALA A 71 19.07 -2.46 -5.23
CA ALA A 71 17.93 -1.55 -5.20
C ALA A 71 17.36 -1.32 -6.60
N ASP A 72 18.18 -1.08 -7.63
CA ASP A 72 17.75 -0.90 -9.01
C ASP A 72 16.99 -2.11 -9.56
N ARG A 73 17.49 -3.31 -9.29
CA ARG A 73 16.85 -4.56 -9.73
C ARG A 73 15.52 -4.79 -9.01
N TYR A 74 15.47 -4.61 -7.70
CA TYR A 74 14.23 -4.83 -6.95
C TYR A 74 13.20 -3.72 -7.11
N ASN A 75 13.61 -2.46 -7.33
CA ASN A 75 12.69 -1.40 -7.73
C ASN A 75 11.96 -1.78 -9.00
N ARG A 76 12.68 -2.18 -10.05
CA ARG A 76 12.07 -2.59 -11.32
C ARG A 76 11.09 -3.76 -11.13
N LEU A 77 11.50 -4.79 -10.38
CA LEU A 77 10.63 -5.94 -10.09
C LEU A 77 9.35 -5.51 -9.37
N ILE A 78 9.46 -4.66 -8.35
CA ILE A 78 8.32 -4.19 -7.57
C ILE A 78 7.40 -3.31 -8.44
N VAL A 79 7.96 -2.40 -9.24
CA VAL A 79 7.22 -1.57 -10.20
C VAL A 79 6.42 -2.45 -11.17
N GLU A 80 7.04 -3.47 -11.76
CA GLU A 80 6.39 -4.43 -12.65
C GLU A 80 5.25 -5.19 -11.96
N ASP A 81 5.47 -5.69 -10.75
CA ASP A 81 4.48 -6.45 -9.98
C ASP A 81 3.27 -5.58 -9.59
N LEU A 82 3.49 -4.34 -9.15
CA LEU A 82 2.42 -3.42 -8.76
C LEU A 82 1.65 -2.87 -9.98
N HIS A 83 2.33 -2.67 -11.12
CA HIS A 83 1.70 -2.38 -12.40
C HIS A 83 0.78 -3.52 -12.85
N ALA A 84 1.28 -4.76 -12.82
CA ALA A 84 0.51 -5.93 -13.21
C ALA A 84 -0.72 -6.18 -12.30
N LEU A 85 -0.66 -5.75 -11.04
CA LEU A 85 -1.81 -5.75 -10.13
C LEU A 85 -2.78 -4.58 -10.37
N GLY A 86 -2.40 -3.60 -11.18
CA GLY A 86 -3.22 -2.46 -11.55
C GLY A 86 -3.30 -1.35 -10.51
N LEU A 87 -2.26 -1.15 -9.69
CA LEU A 87 -2.27 -0.11 -8.66
C LEU A 87 -2.05 1.28 -9.27
N SER A 88 -3.05 2.15 -9.13
CA SER A 88 -3.16 3.47 -9.78
C SER A 88 -2.43 4.59 -9.02
N TYR A 89 -1.13 4.43 -8.81
CA TYR A 89 -0.29 5.47 -8.22
C TYR A 89 -0.17 6.68 -9.16
N ASP A 90 -0.37 7.88 -8.60
CA ASP A 90 -0.01 9.13 -9.29
C ASP A 90 1.52 9.26 -9.38
N LEU A 91 2.24 8.78 -8.37
CA LEU A 91 3.67 8.52 -8.45
C LEU A 91 4.11 7.39 -7.52
N PHE A 92 4.70 6.33 -8.09
CA PHE A 92 5.52 5.35 -7.37
C PHE A 92 6.99 5.59 -7.74
N THR A 93 7.76 6.15 -6.82
CA THR A 93 9.18 6.52 -7.03
C THR A 93 10.11 5.66 -6.18
N ARG A 94 11.23 6.20 -5.71
CA ARG A 94 12.21 5.52 -4.87
C ARG A 94 12.99 6.46 -3.96
N THR A 95 13.52 5.93 -2.87
CA THR A 95 14.26 6.72 -1.86
C THR A 95 15.70 7.06 -2.28
N THR A 96 16.27 6.42 -3.31
CA THR A 96 17.61 6.76 -3.83
C THR A 96 17.62 7.89 -4.88
N THR A 97 16.57 8.70 -4.94
CA THR A 97 16.51 9.91 -5.79
C THR A 97 17.18 11.09 -5.11
N ARG A 98 17.76 11.99 -5.89
CA ARG A 98 18.33 13.24 -5.35
C ARG A 98 17.26 14.15 -4.74
N ASN A 99 16.05 14.12 -5.31
CA ASN A 99 14.88 14.78 -4.74
C ASN A 99 14.60 14.29 -3.30
N HIS A 100 14.55 12.98 -3.08
CA HIS A 100 14.34 12.42 -1.74
C HIS A 100 15.44 12.85 -0.76
N TYR A 101 16.70 12.83 -1.21
CA TYR A 101 17.85 13.25 -0.39
C TYR A 101 17.69 14.71 0.05
N ALA A 102 17.36 15.61 -0.87
CA ALA A 102 17.16 17.02 -0.58
C ALA A 102 16.02 17.25 0.43
N VAL A 103 14.88 16.57 0.24
CA VAL A 103 13.71 16.73 1.11
C VAL A 103 13.97 16.19 2.52
N ALA A 104 14.55 15.00 2.64
CA ALA A 104 14.92 14.42 3.93
C ALA A 104 15.95 15.29 4.68
N GLN A 105 16.93 15.83 3.97
CA GLN A 105 17.92 16.71 4.57
C GLN A 105 17.33 18.04 5.03
N GLU A 106 16.42 18.65 4.26
CA GLU A 106 15.74 19.87 4.69
C GLU A 106 14.86 19.62 5.91
N LEU A 107 14.09 18.52 5.92
CA LEU A 107 13.30 18.15 7.09
C LEU A 107 14.19 17.98 8.32
N PHE A 108 15.31 17.27 8.19
CA PHE A 108 16.26 17.07 9.28
C PHE A 108 16.83 18.40 9.80
N ARG A 109 17.25 19.31 8.90
CA ARG A 109 17.73 20.64 9.27
C ARG A 109 16.67 21.44 10.02
N GLY A 110 15.41 21.38 9.58
CA GLY A 110 14.29 22.04 10.24
C GLY A 110 14.07 21.55 11.66
N VAL A 111 13.93 20.23 11.84
CA VAL A 111 13.74 19.61 13.16
C VAL A 111 14.94 19.89 14.08
N HIS A 112 16.16 19.83 13.55
CA HIS A 112 17.38 20.16 14.28
C HIS A 112 17.44 21.64 14.69
N ARG A 113 17.13 22.56 13.77
CA ARG A 113 17.13 24.01 14.03
C ARG A 113 16.13 24.41 15.11
N ASN A 114 14.96 23.77 15.14
CA ASN A 114 13.96 23.94 16.19
C ASN A 114 14.35 23.25 17.52
N GLY A 115 15.50 22.58 17.55
CA GLY A 115 16.09 22.01 18.76
C GLY A 115 15.55 20.65 19.13
N TYR A 116 14.83 19.94 18.26
CA TYR A 116 14.25 18.62 18.54
C TYR A 116 15.16 17.44 18.18
N MET A 117 16.37 17.69 17.68
CA MET A 117 17.42 16.69 17.50
C MET A 117 18.49 16.86 18.59
N ILE A 118 18.58 15.91 19.52
CA ILE A 118 19.58 15.90 20.60
C ILE A 118 20.73 14.94 20.27
N LYS A 119 21.94 15.23 20.74
CA LYS A 119 23.09 14.34 20.59
C LYS A 119 23.25 13.43 21.79
N GLU A 120 23.59 12.17 21.54
CA GLU A 120 23.98 11.19 22.54
C GLU A 120 25.23 10.44 22.09
N THR A 121 26.16 10.18 23.01
CA THR A 121 27.36 9.39 22.74
C THR A 121 27.14 7.97 23.25
N THR A 122 27.36 6.98 22.40
CA THR A 122 27.27 5.56 22.73
C THR A 122 28.57 4.84 22.37
N GLN A 123 28.76 3.62 22.91
CA GLN A 123 29.81 2.72 22.45
C GLN A 123 29.30 1.94 21.23
N GLY A 124 30.09 1.87 20.16
CA GLY A 124 29.78 1.10 18.97
C GLY A 124 30.97 0.20 18.58
N ALA A 125 30.69 -0.92 17.93
CA ALA A 125 31.72 -1.82 17.44
C ALA A 125 32.05 -1.56 15.96
N ILE A 126 33.33 -1.50 15.60
CA ILE A 126 33.79 -1.38 14.22
C ILE A 126 34.74 -2.52 13.85
N SER A 127 34.77 -2.87 12.57
CA SER A 127 35.81 -3.72 11.99
C SER A 127 37.09 -2.89 11.82
N PRO A 128 38.23 -3.26 12.44
CA PRO A 128 39.46 -2.47 12.34
C PRO A 128 40.02 -2.33 10.93
N SER A 129 39.87 -3.36 10.09
CA SER A 129 40.39 -3.36 8.71
C SER A 129 39.55 -2.55 7.73
N THR A 130 38.23 -2.46 7.96
CA THR A 130 37.30 -1.79 7.02
C THR A 130 36.79 -0.46 7.55
N GLY A 131 36.91 -0.21 8.86
CA GLY A 131 36.31 0.95 9.54
C GLY A 131 34.78 0.93 9.59
N ARG A 132 34.14 -0.14 9.12
CA ARG A 132 32.68 -0.27 9.08
C ARG A 132 32.14 -0.71 10.42
N THR A 133 30.98 -0.19 10.81
CA THR A 133 30.30 -0.62 12.02
C THR A 133 29.80 -2.05 11.89
N LEU A 134 29.96 -2.80 12.98
CA LEU A 134 29.51 -4.17 13.14
C LEU A 134 28.26 -4.18 14.01
N PRO A 135 27.08 -4.46 13.44
CA PRO A 135 25.90 -4.73 14.24
C PRO A 135 26.15 -5.86 15.23
N ASP A 136 25.57 -5.77 16.43
CA ASP A 136 25.75 -6.71 17.55
C ASP A 136 25.60 -8.17 17.15
N ARG A 137 24.64 -8.46 16.25
CA ARG A 137 24.37 -9.81 15.74
C ARG A 137 25.47 -10.39 14.84
N TYR A 138 26.31 -9.53 14.27
CA TYR A 138 27.51 -9.92 13.52
C TYR A 138 28.76 -10.03 14.39
N ILE A 139 28.63 -9.84 15.70
CA ILE A 139 29.69 -10.08 16.67
C ILE A 139 29.35 -11.38 17.37
N GLU A 140 30.29 -12.30 17.38
CA GLU A 140 30.19 -13.55 18.13
C GLU A 140 31.39 -13.69 19.07
N GLY A 141 31.21 -14.39 20.17
CA GLY A 141 32.25 -14.57 21.17
C GLY A 141 31.83 -15.59 22.22
N THR A 142 32.65 -15.74 23.24
CA THR A 142 32.34 -16.61 24.36
C THR A 142 31.43 -15.89 25.36
N CYS A 143 30.29 -16.50 25.69
CA CYS A 143 29.33 -15.96 26.65
C CYS A 143 30.00 -15.75 28.02
N PRO A 144 29.97 -14.54 28.60
CA PRO A 144 30.58 -14.27 29.90
C PRO A 144 29.83 -14.96 31.05
N ILE A 145 28.57 -15.37 30.83
CA ILE A 145 27.70 -15.96 31.86
C ILE A 145 27.85 -17.48 31.92
N CYS A 146 27.78 -18.17 30.77
CA CYS A 146 27.74 -19.64 30.74
C CYS A 146 28.91 -20.29 29.96
N GLY A 147 29.85 -19.50 29.43
CA GLY A 147 31.02 -19.99 28.70
C GLY A 147 30.73 -20.56 27.30
N TYR A 148 29.53 -20.36 26.73
CA TYR A 148 29.20 -20.82 25.38
C TYR A 148 30.04 -20.07 24.33
N PRO A 149 30.88 -20.74 23.51
CA PRO A 149 31.94 -20.10 22.71
C PRO A 149 31.47 -19.32 21.46
N GLU A 150 30.18 -19.42 21.12
CA GLU A 150 29.56 -18.84 19.93
C GLU A 150 28.31 -18.02 20.29
N ALA A 151 28.32 -17.37 21.45
CA ALA A 151 27.26 -16.42 21.82
C ALA A 151 27.31 -15.20 20.89
N ARG A 152 26.14 -14.72 20.48
CA ARG A 152 26.01 -13.52 19.66
C ARG A 152 26.05 -12.29 20.57
N GLY A 153 26.48 -11.15 20.01
CA GLY A 153 26.61 -9.91 20.75
C GLY A 153 25.30 -9.41 21.35
N ASP A 154 24.16 -9.79 20.78
CA ASP A 154 22.82 -9.46 21.27
C ASP A 154 22.23 -10.49 22.25
N GLN A 155 22.63 -11.76 22.13
CA GLN A 155 22.04 -12.85 22.91
C GLN A 155 22.91 -14.13 22.89
N CYS A 156 22.98 -14.81 24.03
CA CYS A 156 23.51 -16.17 24.09
C CYS A 156 22.43 -17.20 23.75
N ASP A 157 22.59 -17.92 22.65
CA ASP A 157 21.64 -18.95 22.22
C ASP A 157 21.61 -20.20 23.14
N ASN A 158 22.62 -20.38 24.01
CA ASN A 158 22.67 -21.48 24.96
C ASN A 158 21.94 -21.19 26.29
N CYS A 159 22.17 -20.03 26.91
CA CYS A 159 21.56 -19.69 28.20
C CYS A 159 20.39 -18.70 28.09
N GLY A 160 20.12 -18.17 26.89
CA GLY A 160 18.99 -17.28 26.59
C GLY A 160 19.16 -15.83 27.04
N ASN A 161 20.20 -15.50 27.81
CA ASN A 161 20.45 -14.15 28.30
C ASN A 161 20.79 -13.18 27.16
N GLN A 162 20.27 -11.95 27.24
CA GLN A 162 20.75 -10.83 26.44
C GLN A 162 22.16 -10.45 26.87
N LEU A 163 22.97 -10.09 25.89
CA LEU A 163 24.35 -9.68 26.07
C LEU A 163 24.55 -8.30 25.45
N ASP A 164 25.63 -7.64 25.85
CA ASP A 164 26.22 -6.53 25.10
C ASP A 164 27.47 -7.08 24.39
N PRO A 165 27.72 -6.73 23.12
CA PRO A 165 28.91 -7.23 22.42
C PRO A 165 30.22 -6.90 23.13
N ILE A 166 30.29 -5.81 23.90
CA ILE A 166 31.49 -5.43 24.65
C ILE A 166 31.81 -6.42 25.78
N ASP A 167 30.79 -7.12 26.29
CA ASP A 167 30.91 -8.08 27.38
C ASP A 167 31.30 -9.48 26.89
N LEU A 168 31.29 -9.72 25.58
CA LEU A 168 31.71 -11.01 25.01
C LEU A 168 33.21 -11.25 25.27
N ILE A 169 33.55 -12.46 25.69
CA ILE A 169 34.94 -12.89 25.82
C ILE A 169 35.45 -13.30 24.44
N ASN A 170 36.58 -12.73 23.99
CA ASN A 170 37.13 -12.93 22.65
C ASN A 170 36.12 -12.64 21.53
N PRO A 171 35.58 -11.40 21.47
CA PRO A 171 34.63 -11.05 20.43
C PRO A 171 35.33 -11.10 19.07
N ARG A 172 34.62 -11.58 18.06
CA ARG A 172 35.06 -11.66 16.67
C ARG A 172 33.91 -11.36 15.74
N SER A 173 34.21 -10.74 14.61
CA SER A 173 33.26 -10.49 13.54
C SER A 173 32.91 -11.79 12.82
N ARG A 174 31.61 -12.06 12.63
CA ARG A 174 31.13 -13.17 11.77
C ARG A 174 31.45 -12.96 10.29
N ILE A 175 31.76 -11.72 9.90
CA ILE A 175 32.00 -11.34 8.50
C ILE A 175 33.44 -11.72 8.10
N ASN A 176 34.43 -11.32 8.89
CA ASN A 176 35.84 -11.45 8.54
C ASN A 176 36.72 -12.10 9.62
N GLY A 177 36.15 -12.49 10.76
CA GLY A 177 36.86 -13.17 11.85
C GLY A 177 37.73 -12.27 12.73
N GLU A 178 37.84 -10.98 12.42
CA GLU A 178 38.67 -10.03 13.18
C GLU A 178 38.03 -9.66 14.53
N ALA A 179 38.86 -9.31 15.51
CA ALA A 179 38.37 -8.74 16.76
C ALA A 179 37.79 -7.33 16.49
N PRO A 180 36.53 -7.04 16.90
CA PRO A 180 35.96 -5.71 16.77
C PRO A 180 36.70 -4.72 17.68
N ALA A 181 36.83 -3.48 17.22
CA ALA A 181 37.24 -2.35 18.05
C ALA A 181 36.00 -1.63 18.56
N PHE A 182 35.91 -1.41 19.86
CA PHE A 182 34.85 -0.61 20.48
C PHE A 182 35.27 0.86 20.53
N VAL A 183 34.45 1.72 19.95
CA VAL A 183 34.73 3.15 19.81
C VAL A 183 33.53 3.97 20.25
N GLU A 184 33.80 5.16 20.80
CA GLU A 184 32.75 6.14 21.03
C GLU A 184 32.21 6.66 19.70
N THR A 185 30.89 6.72 19.60
CA THR A 185 30.18 7.18 18.42
C THR A 185 29.02 8.07 18.85
N GLU A 186 28.89 9.24 18.24
CA GLU A 186 27.77 10.15 18.51
C GLU A 186 26.58 9.81 17.61
N HIS A 187 25.36 9.98 18.11
CA HIS A 187 24.13 9.88 17.32
C HIS A 187 23.21 11.06 17.60
N PHE A 188 22.53 11.55 16.57
CA PHE A 188 21.34 12.39 16.76
C PHE A 188 20.12 11.53 17.05
N LEU A 189 19.35 11.93 18.06
CA LEU A 189 18.08 11.37 18.46
C LEU A 189 16.98 12.43 18.32
N LEU A 190 15.82 12.04 17.80
CA LEU A 190 14.60 12.82 17.89
C LEU A 190 14.14 12.83 19.35
N ASP A 191 14.02 14.02 19.92
CA ASP A 191 13.55 14.24 21.29
C ASP A 191 12.02 14.14 21.36
N LEU A 192 11.51 12.90 21.23
CA LEU A 192 10.09 12.60 21.38
C LEU A 192 9.48 13.13 22.69
N PRO A 193 10.18 13.09 23.86
CA PRO A 193 9.67 13.71 25.08
C PRO A 193 9.30 15.19 24.92
N ALA A 194 10.09 15.97 24.17
CA ALA A 194 9.80 17.38 23.90
C ALA A 194 8.59 17.62 22.98
N LEU A 195 8.09 16.56 22.31
CA LEU A 195 6.96 16.59 21.37
C LEU A 195 5.72 15.86 21.93
N ALA A 196 5.84 15.23 23.10
CA ALA A 196 4.85 14.32 23.66
C ALA A 196 3.48 14.96 23.88
N ASP A 197 3.42 16.19 24.41
CA ASP A 197 2.15 16.87 24.70
C ASP A 197 1.36 17.22 23.43
N ALA A 198 2.06 17.68 22.39
CA ALA A 198 1.47 17.98 21.09
C ALA A 198 0.98 16.70 20.40
N LEU A 199 1.79 15.64 20.42
CA LEU A 199 1.42 14.33 19.89
C LEU A 199 0.19 13.74 20.63
N SER A 200 0.18 13.85 21.97
CA SER A 200 -0.93 13.40 22.82
C SER A 200 -2.23 14.14 22.49
N SER A 201 -2.14 15.46 22.30
CA SER A 201 -3.29 16.30 21.94
C SER A 201 -3.83 15.92 20.56
N TRP A 202 -2.95 15.72 19.58
CA TRP A 202 -3.30 15.28 18.24
C TRP A 202 -3.96 13.89 18.21
N LEU A 203 -3.44 12.92 18.96
CA LEU A 203 -4.01 11.57 19.05
C LEU A 203 -5.37 11.57 19.76
N LYS A 204 -5.51 12.27 20.89
CA LYS A 204 -6.76 12.30 21.68
C LYS A 204 -7.91 13.00 20.96
N ALA A 205 -7.62 13.86 19.98
CA ALA A 205 -8.63 14.49 19.14
C ALA A 205 -9.22 13.53 18.08
N ARG A 206 -8.62 12.35 17.85
CA ARG A 206 -9.08 11.39 16.85
C ARG A 206 -10.30 10.61 17.33
N THR A 207 -11.35 10.57 16.52
CA THR A 207 -12.62 9.87 16.83
C THR A 207 -13.03 8.85 15.77
N ASP A 208 -12.38 8.91 14.62
CA ASP A 208 -12.72 8.24 13.36
C ASP A 208 -11.82 7.04 13.03
N TRP A 209 -10.64 6.96 13.66
CA TRP A 209 -9.70 5.86 13.45
C TRP A 209 -10.24 4.52 13.94
N ARG A 210 -9.70 3.44 13.36
CA ARG A 210 -9.96 2.08 13.86
C ARG A 210 -9.54 1.97 15.34
N PRO A 211 -10.41 1.45 16.23
CA PRO A 211 -10.13 1.44 17.67
C PRO A 211 -8.84 0.74 18.08
N ASN A 212 -8.44 -0.34 17.38
CA ASN A 212 -7.18 -1.04 17.64
C ASN A 212 -5.96 -0.16 17.37
N VAL A 213 -5.98 0.61 16.26
CA VAL A 213 -4.90 1.53 15.88
C VAL A 213 -4.78 2.66 16.88
N LEU A 214 -5.89 3.33 17.21
CA LEU A 214 -5.88 4.45 18.16
C LEU A 214 -5.46 4.00 19.56
N LYS A 215 -5.95 2.84 20.03
CA LYS A 215 -5.54 2.26 21.32
C LYS A 215 -4.04 1.96 21.33
N PHE A 216 -3.52 1.34 20.28
CA PHE A 216 -2.08 1.06 20.17
C PHE A 216 -1.28 2.37 20.20
N ALA A 217 -1.68 3.37 19.40
CA ALA A 217 -1.02 4.67 19.33
C ALA A 217 -1.02 5.41 20.68
N LEU A 218 -2.14 5.40 21.41
CA LEU A 218 -2.21 6.00 22.75
C LEU A 218 -1.30 5.30 23.75
N ASN A 219 -1.17 3.98 23.69
CA ASN A 219 -0.25 3.23 24.56
C ASN A 219 1.23 3.56 24.27
N LEU A 220 1.57 4.01 23.06
CA LEU A 220 2.94 4.47 22.75
C LEU A 220 3.32 5.74 23.54
N LEU A 221 2.34 6.45 24.12
CA LEU A 221 2.57 7.65 24.92
C LEU A 221 3.07 7.34 26.35
N ASP A 222 2.91 6.11 26.83
CA ASP A 222 3.21 5.74 28.22
C ASP A 222 4.73 5.59 28.49
N ASP A 223 5.54 5.28 27.48
CA ASP A 223 7.01 5.15 27.57
C ASP A 223 7.71 5.87 26.39
N ILE A 224 7.47 7.17 26.28
CA ILE A 224 8.14 8.01 25.28
C ILE A 224 9.60 8.21 25.66
N ARG A 225 10.50 7.86 24.74
CA ARG A 225 11.95 8.08 24.85
C ARG A 225 12.49 8.67 23.56
N PRO A 226 13.63 9.38 23.63
CA PRO A 226 14.34 9.78 22.43
C PRO A 226 14.61 8.58 21.50
N ARG A 227 14.59 8.83 20.18
CA ARG A 227 14.80 7.80 19.15
C ARG A 227 15.90 8.21 18.22
N ALA A 228 16.92 7.37 18.06
CA ALA A 228 18.05 7.67 17.18
C ALA A 228 17.63 7.80 15.71
N MET A 229 17.99 8.92 15.09
CA MET A 229 17.71 9.29 13.70
C MET A 229 18.96 9.28 12.82
N THR A 230 20.07 8.78 13.36
CA THR A 230 21.30 8.53 12.61
C THR A 230 21.80 7.12 12.87
N ARG A 231 22.57 6.58 11.93
CA ARG A 231 23.20 5.27 12.04
C ARG A 231 24.62 5.31 11.51
N ASP A 232 25.40 4.38 12.04
CA ASP A 232 26.72 4.08 11.52
C ASP A 232 26.61 3.08 10.37
N ILE A 233 26.55 3.60 9.15
CA ILE A 233 26.37 2.84 7.93
C ILE A 233 26.90 3.66 6.75
N ASP A 234 27.38 3.00 5.71
CA ASP A 234 27.93 3.65 4.51
C ASP A 234 26.88 3.86 3.39
N TRP A 235 25.71 3.22 3.52
CA TRP A 235 24.59 3.28 2.58
C TRP A 235 23.35 3.98 3.18
N GLY A 236 22.99 5.13 2.61
CA GLY A 236 21.89 5.97 3.04
C GLY A 236 22.11 7.44 2.70
N ILE A 237 21.28 8.33 3.26
CA ILE A 237 21.37 9.79 3.07
C ILE A 237 22.41 10.40 4.02
N PRO A 238 23.38 11.19 3.54
CA PRO A 238 24.32 11.91 4.41
C PRO A 238 23.61 12.86 5.38
N VAL A 239 24.11 12.92 6.62
CA VAL A 239 23.56 13.81 7.64
C VAL A 239 23.96 15.26 7.30
N PRO A 240 23.00 16.19 7.14
CA PRO A 240 23.25 17.49 6.51
C PRO A 240 23.76 18.55 7.50
N LEU A 241 24.74 18.20 8.32
CA LEU A 241 25.34 19.07 9.34
C LEU A 241 26.86 19.13 9.20
N PRO A 242 27.50 20.28 9.53
CA PRO A 242 28.96 20.38 9.56
C PRO A 242 29.59 19.26 10.40
N ALA A 243 30.73 18.74 9.95
CA ALA A 243 31.45 17.59 10.49
C ALA A 243 30.76 16.22 10.34
N TRP A 244 29.50 16.17 9.87
CA TRP A 244 28.78 14.92 9.61
C TRP A 244 28.53 14.68 8.13
N GLU A 245 28.39 15.74 7.33
CA GLU A 245 28.08 15.66 5.89
C GLU A 245 29.13 14.91 5.08
N ASP A 246 30.41 15.13 5.39
CA ASP A 246 31.55 14.47 4.73
C ASP A 246 31.91 13.12 5.38
N ASN A 247 31.21 12.71 6.44
CA ASN A 247 31.51 11.45 7.11
C ASN A 247 30.90 10.28 6.32
N PRO A 248 31.72 9.42 5.69
CA PRO A 248 31.22 8.34 4.85
C PRO A 248 30.51 7.23 5.64
N ASN A 249 30.62 7.22 6.97
CA ASN A 249 30.06 6.18 7.84
C ASN A 249 28.85 6.67 8.65
N LYS A 250 28.39 7.91 8.48
CA LYS A 250 27.21 8.46 9.17
C LYS A 250 26.11 8.74 8.17
N ARG A 251 24.96 8.10 8.35
CA ARG A 251 23.76 8.36 7.55
C ARG A 251 22.55 8.63 8.42
N LEU A 252 21.56 9.30 7.85
CA LEU A 252 20.23 9.34 8.41
C LEU A 252 19.72 7.91 8.54
N TYR A 253 19.08 7.62 9.67
CA TYR A 253 18.52 6.30 9.90
C TYR A 253 17.28 6.11 9.01
N VAL A 254 17.10 4.91 8.48
CA VAL A 254 15.94 4.60 7.61
C VAL A 254 14.58 4.87 8.27
N TRP A 255 14.51 4.81 9.61
CA TRP A 255 13.27 5.12 10.34
C TRP A 255 12.92 6.62 10.30
N PHE A 256 13.89 7.49 9.99
CA PHE A 256 13.67 8.90 9.74
C PHE A 256 13.28 9.11 8.27
N ASP A 257 14.15 8.78 7.31
CA ASP A 257 13.92 9.18 5.91
C ASP A 257 12.77 8.43 5.21
N ALA A 258 12.48 7.18 5.57
CA ALA A 258 11.44 6.40 4.89
C ALA A 258 10.05 7.02 5.03
N VAL A 259 9.72 7.60 6.19
CA VAL A 259 8.45 8.32 6.38
C VAL A 259 8.43 9.68 5.68
N VAL A 260 9.60 10.32 5.48
CA VAL A 260 9.74 11.50 4.61
C VAL A 260 9.47 11.16 3.14
N GLY A 261 9.59 9.88 2.77
CA GLY A 261 9.29 9.36 1.45
C GLY A 261 7.98 9.92 0.88
N TYR A 262 6.89 9.91 1.65
CA TYR A 262 5.59 10.41 1.20
C TYR A 262 5.61 11.88 0.76
N LEU A 263 6.26 12.74 1.54
CA LEU A 263 6.39 14.16 1.22
C LEU A 263 7.28 14.33 -0.01
N SER A 264 8.42 13.62 -0.05
CA SER A 264 9.34 13.72 -1.18
C SER A 264 8.73 13.24 -2.50
N ALA A 265 7.90 12.19 -2.48
CA ALA A 265 7.20 11.71 -3.67
C ALA A 265 6.13 12.70 -4.13
N ALA A 266 5.40 13.34 -3.21
CA ALA A 266 4.45 14.39 -3.57
C ALA A 266 5.16 15.61 -4.20
N ILE A 267 6.30 16.03 -3.64
CA ILE A 267 7.13 17.10 -4.20
C ILE A 267 7.67 16.70 -5.59
N GLU A 268 8.14 15.46 -5.74
CA GLU A 268 8.63 14.95 -7.03
C GLU A 268 7.52 14.96 -8.09
N TRP A 269 6.32 14.48 -7.72
CA TRP A 269 5.13 14.50 -8.57
C TRP A 269 4.79 15.92 -9.03
N ALA A 270 4.76 16.88 -8.09
CA ALA A 270 4.47 18.28 -8.39
C ALA A 270 5.51 18.89 -9.35
N ARG A 271 6.81 18.62 -9.11
CA ARG A 271 7.87 19.06 -10.02
C ARG A 271 7.72 18.44 -11.42
N ARG A 272 7.30 17.18 -11.52
CA ARG A 272 7.06 16.47 -12.79
C ARG A 272 5.80 16.95 -13.52
N SER A 273 4.78 17.41 -12.79
CA SER A 273 3.51 17.88 -13.38
C SER A 273 3.60 19.28 -14.00
N GLY A 274 4.71 20.00 -13.78
CA GLY A 274 4.93 21.36 -14.27
C GLY A 274 4.51 22.46 -13.30
N ASP A 275 3.96 22.11 -12.14
CA ASP A 275 3.67 23.03 -11.03
C ASP A 275 4.37 22.54 -9.75
N PRO A 276 5.60 23.00 -9.47
CA PRO A 276 6.39 22.56 -8.31
C PRO A 276 5.74 22.80 -6.95
N ASP A 277 4.71 23.63 -6.86
CA ASP A 277 4.00 23.94 -5.62
C ASP A 277 2.68 23.16 -5.47
N ALA A 278 2.28 22.37 -6.47
CA ALA A 278 1.00 21.64 -6.46
C ALA A 278 0.83 20.76 -5.21
N TRP A 279 1.91 20.12 -4.74
CA TRP A 279 1.90 19.23 -3.56
C TRP A 279 1.37 19.92 -2.29
N LYS A 280 1.49 21.26 -2.18
CA LYS A 280 1.03 22.03 -1.01
C LYS A 280 -0.48 21.92 -0.79
N LYS A 281 -1.27 21.65 -1.83
CA LYS A 281 -2.73 21.44 -1.72
C LYS A 281 -3.10 20.23 -0.86
N TRP A 282 -2.18 19.27 -0.69
CA TRP A 282 -2.36 18.07 0.13
C TRP A 282 -1.60 18.10 1.46
N TRP A 283 -0.51 18.87 1.53
CA TRP A 283 0.45 18.81 2.62
C TRP A 283 0.53 20.07 3.49
N SER A 284 0.07 21.22 3.01
CA SER A 284 0.09 22.45 3.82
C SER A 284 -0.95 22.38 4.93
N ALA A 285 -0.60 22.79 6.14
CA ALA A 285 -1.55 22.90 7.25
C ALA A 285 -2.63 23.98 7.01
N GLU A 286 -2.43 24.86 6.02
CA GLU A 286 -3.40 25.88 5.59
C GLU A 286 -4.41 25.33 4.56
N ALA A 287 -4.23 24.10 4.08
CA ALA A 287 -5.16 23.48 3.14
C ALA A 287 -6.42 22.96 3.86
N GLU A 288 -7.47 23.79 3.93
CA GLU A 288 -8.70 23.50 4.70
C GLU A 288 -9.43 22.21 4.25
N ASP A 289 -9.31 21.84 2.97
CA ASP A 289 -9.95 20.67 2.38
C ASP A 289 -9.00 19.48 2.15
N ALA A 290 -7.79 19.49 2.73
CA ALA A 290 -6.85 18.38 2.59
C ALA A 290 -7.16 17.25 3.58
N ARG A 291 -7.17 16.01 3.09
CA ARG A 291 -7.28 14.79 3.91
C ARG A 291 -6.20 13.81 3.51
N SER A 292 -5.54 13.18 4.48
CA SER A 292 -4.49 12.21 4.20
C SER A 292 -4.78 10.86 4.88
N ALA A 293 -4.82 9.79 4.11
CA ALA A 293 -4.94 8.42 4.59
C ALA A 293 -3.62 7.67 4.35
N TYR A 294 -3.02 7.16 5.42
CA TYR A 294 -1.76 6.41 5.36
C TYR A 294 -2.04 4.91 5.44
N PHE A 295 -1.71 4.15 4.39
CA PHE A 295 -2.03 2.72 4.28
C PHE A 295 -0.82 1.84 4.57
N MET A 296 -0.96 0.92 5.53
CA MET A 296 0.15 0.08 6.00
C MET A 296 -0.29 -1.24 6.65
N GLY A 297 0.67 -2.09 6.99
CA GLY A 297 0.47 -3.21 7.93
C GLY A 297 0.73 -2.78 9.38
N LYS A 298 0.21 -3.55 10.35
CA LYS A 298 0.25 -3.18 11.79
C LYS A 298 1.61 -2.89 12.41
N ASP A 299 2.68 -3.48 11.87
CA ASP A 299 4.04 -3.20 12.35
C ASP A 299 4.47 -1.74 12.14
N ASN A 300 3.81 -1.06 11.19
CA ASN A 300 4.14 0.31 10.83
C ASN A 300 3.38 1.37 11.65
N ILE A 301 2.47 0.98 12.56
CA ILE A 301 1.66 1.94 13.33
C ILE A 301 2.56 2.88 14.13
N THR A 302 3.61 2.38 14.78
CA THR A 302 4.56 3.22 15.55
C THR A 302 5.18 4.33 14.70
N PHE A 303 5.54 4.04 13.46
CA PHE A 303 6.14 5.04 12.57
C PHE A 303 5.15 6.13 12.20
N HIS A 304 3.89 5.80 11.96
CA HIS A 304 2.93 6.75 11.40
C HIS A 304 2.03 7.41 12.44
N ALA A 305 1.96 6.86 13.65
CA ALA A 305 1.20 7.41 14.77
C ALA A 305 2.08 8.02 15.86
N GLN A 306 3.41 7.88 15.78
CA GLN A 306 4.35 8.52 16.71
C GLN A 306 5.51 9.21 15.99
N ILE A 307 6.34 8.47 15.24
CA ILE A 307 7.60 9.02 14.69
C ILE A 307 7.33 10.12 13.66
N TRP A 308 6.58 9.81 12.61
CA TRP A 308 6.29 10.74 11.53
C TRP A 308 5.52 11.99 11.99
N PRO A 309 4.43 11.88 12.77
CA PRO A 309 3.79 13.07 13.34
C PRO A 309 4.73 13.88 14.23
N ALA A 310 5.63 13.24 14.99
CA ALA A 310 6.61 13.95 15.81
C ALA A 310 7.66 14.68 14.96
N GLU A 311 8.12 14.09 13.85
CA GLU A 311 9.01 14.77 12.89
C GLU A 311 8.33 15.99 12.26
N LEU A 312 7.06 15.86 11.86
CA LEU A 312 6.27 16.98 11.34
C LEU A 312 6.05 18.08 12.39
N LEU A 313 5.67 17.72 13.61
CA LEU A 313 5.53 18.67 14.72
C LEU A 313 6.85 19.37 15.02
N GLY A 314 7.97 18.63 15.08
CA GLY A 314 9.30 19.19 15.30
C GLY A 314 9.73 20.12 14.17
N TYR A 315 9.40 19.78 12.92
CA TYR A 315 9.66 20.63 11.75
C TYR A 315 8.83 21.92 11.80
N ASN A 316 7.56 21.83 12.21
CA ASN A 316 6.66 22.96 12.38
C ASN A 316 7.01 23.85 13.58
N GLY A 317 7.85 23.40 14.51
CA GLY A 317 8.13 24.09 15.78
C GLY A 317 7.05 23.88 16.84
N GLU A 318 6.24 22.83 16.73
CA GLU A 318 5.02 22.58 17.53
C GLU A 318 5.26 21.58 18.67
N GLY A 319 6.23 21.87 19.54
CA GLY A 319 6.45 21.14 20.79
C GLY A 319 6.83 22.07 21.94
N SER A 320 7.43 21.53 22.99
CA SER A 320 7.77 22.32 24.19
C SER A 320 8.87 23.37 23.98
N ARG A 321 9.66 23.26 22.91
CA ARG A 321 10.74 24.20 22.54
C ARG A 321 10.29 25.34 21.62
N GLY A 322 9.10 25.27 21.03
CA GLY A 322 8.68 26.18 19.97
C GLY A 322 9.55 26.03 18.71
N GLY A 323 9.53 27.05 17.86
CA GLY A 323 10.30 27.10 16.62
C GLY A 323 9.50 27.73 15.50
N GLU A 324 10.06 27.65 14.29
CA GLU A 324 9.38 28.12 13.08
C GLU A 324 9.48 27.03 11.99
N PRO A 325 8.44 26.88 11.14
CA PRO A 325 8.51 25.98 9.99
C PRO A 325 9.72 26.28 9.09
N GLY A 326 10.23 25.24 8.41
CA GLY A 326 11.31 25.40 7.42
C GLY A 326 10.81 25.82 6.04
N GLU A 327 11.60 25.49 5.01
CA GLU A 327 11.33 25.85 3.61
C GLU A 327 9.99 25.30 3.07
N PHE A 328 9.49 24.20 3.62
CA PHE A 328 8.21 23.60 3.24
C PHE A 328 6.99 24.30 3.86
N GLY A 329 7.21 25.29 4.73
CA GLY A 329 6.16 25.89 5.53
C GLY A 329 5.57 24.90 6.54
N LYS A 330 4.41 25.25 7.11
CA LYS A 330 3.75 24.41 8.11
C LYS A 330 3.10 23.21 7.45
N LEU A 331 3.51 22.00 7.83
CA LEU A 331 3.03 20.74 7.26
C LEU A 331 1.86 20.17 8.07
N ALA A 332 0.85 19.65 7.37
CA ALA A 332 -0.30 18.99 7.95
C ALA A 332 0.08 17.61 8.54
N LEU A 333 -0.49 17.29 9.69
CA LEU A 333 -0.36 15.97 10.31
C LEU A 333 -1.32 14.95 9.66
N PRO A 334 -1.04 13.65 9.75
CA PRO A 334 -1.93 12.62 9.20
C PRO A 334 -3.38 12.76 9.70
N THR A 335 -4.33 12.73 8.76
CA THR A 335 -5.77 12.64 9.08
C THR A 335 -6.12 11.24 9.57
N GLU A 336 -5.71 10.19 8.86
CA GLU A 336 -6.01 8.79 9.18
C GLU A 336 -4.82 7.83 8.97
N ILE A 337 -4.68 6.89 9.91
CA ILE A 337 -3.75 5.76 9.82
C ILE A 337 -4.55 4.48 9.58
N VAL A 338 -4.51 4.00 8.34
CA VAL A 338 -5.20 2.80 7.88
C VAL A 338 -4.26 1.61 7.96
N SER A 339 -4.42 0.83 9.04
CA SER A 339 -3.60 -0.35 9.28
C SER A 339 -4.37 -1.65 9.08
N SER A 340 -3.82 -2.54 8.27
CA SER A 340 -4.26 -3.92 8.10
C SER A 340 -3.48 -4.87 9.03
N GLU A 341 -4.13 -5.95 9.43
CA GLU A 341 -3.53 -7.06 10.18
C GLU A 341 -2.74 -7.99 9.24
N TYR A 342 -2.23 -9.13 9.74
CA TYR A 342 -1.45 -10.04 8.90
C TYR A 342 -2.32 -11.00 8.09
N LEU A 343 -1.92 -11.22 6.84
CA LEU A 343 -2.33 -12.40 6.09
C LEU A 343 -1.39 -13.57 6.49
N THR A 344 -1.91 -14.75 6.75
CA THR A 344 -1.13 -15.99 6.90
C THR A 344 -1.38 -16.91 5.70
N MET A 345 -0.64 -18.01 5.60
CA MET A 345 -0.71 -18.93 4.47
C MET A 345 -0.87 -20.37 4.92
N GLU A 346 -2.00 -21.00 4.61
CA GLU A 346 -2.27 -22.42 4.88
C GLU A 346 -1.96 -22.81 6.33
N GLY A 347 -2.45 -21.99 7.27
CA GLY A 347 -2.24 -22.16 8.72
C GLY A 347 -0.81 -21.88 9.20
N ARG A 348 0.09 -21.38 8.35
CA ARG A 348 1.48 -21.06 8.68
C ARG A 348 1.73 -19.55 8.58
N LYS A 349 2.55 -19.01 9.50
CA LYS A 349 3.05 -17.64 9.38
C LYS A 349 4.02 -17.54 8.21
N PHE A 350 4.03 -16.40 7.51
CA PHE A 350 4.99 -16.11 6.45
C PHE A 350 6.43 -16.32 6.93
N SER A 351 7.24 -16.97 6.10
CA SER A 351 8.67 -17.11 6.35
C SER A 351 9.43 -17.25 5.04
N SER A 352 10.08 -16.17 4.61
CA SER A 352 10.97 -16.16 3.44
C SER A 352 12.18 -17.09 3.63
N SER A 353 12.60 -17.34 4.87
CA SER A 353 13.68 -18.30 5.18
C SER A 353 13.23 -19.76 5.16
N ARG A 354 11.92 -20.04 5.22
CA ARG A 354 11.33 -21.40 5.14
C ARG A 354 10.50 -21.60 3.87
N SER A 355 10.62 -20.71 2.89
CA SER A 355 9.93 -20.74 1.59
C SER A 355 8.39 -20.82 1.64
N VAL A 356 7.75 -20.46 2.76
CA VAL A 356 6.27 -20.43 2.85
C VAL A 356 5.78 -19.03 2.45
N VAL A 357 5.84 -18.73 1.16
CA VAL A 357 5.49 -17.41 0.59
C VAL A 357 4.88 -17.58 -0.81
N ILE A 358 3.84 -16.80 -1.11
CA ILE A 358 3.31 -16.64 -2.47
C ILE A 358 3.71 -15.25 -2.99
N TYR A 359 4.68 -15.20 -3.90
CA TYR A 359 5.11 -13.94 -4.52
C TYR A 359 4.05 -13.37 -5.47
N VAL A 360 3.98 -12.04 -5.56
CA VAL A 360 3.02 -11.34 -6.43
C VAL A 360 3.27 -11.71 -7.90
N ARG A 361 4.52 -11.61 -8.36
CA ARG A 361 4.93 -12.04 -9.70
C ARG A 361 4.48 -13.46 -10.04
N ASP A 362 4.72 -14.40 -9.13
CA ASP A 362 4.38 -15.80 -9.32
C ASP A 362 2.87 -15.99 -9.44
N PHE A 363 2.11 -15.33 -8.57
CA PHE A 363 0.66 -15.38 -8.61
C PHE A 363 0.11 -14.82 -9.94
N LEU A 364 0.56 -13.62 -10.34
CA LEU A 364 0.08 -12.94 -11.54
C LEU A 364 0.54 -13.61 -12.84
N SER A 365 1.59 -14.42 -12.80
CA SER A 365 1.99 -15.26 -13.94
C SER A 365 1.01 -16.41 -14.22
N ARG A 366 0.14 -16.75 -13.26
CA ARG A 366 -0.77 -17.92 -13.31
C ARG A 366 -2.25 -17.57 -13.22
N TYR A 367 -2.59 -16.52 -12.47
CA TYR A 367 -3.96 -16.13 -12.14
C TYR A 367 -4.20 -14.65 -12.42
N ASP A 368 -5.46 -14.31 -12.68
CA ASP A 368 -5.85 -12.94 -13.03
C ASP A 368 -5.71 -11.99 -11.83
N ALA A 369 -5.25 -10.76 -12.09
CA ALA A 369 -5.05 -9.73 -11.07
C ALA A 369 -6.33 -9.46 -10.25
N ASP A 370 -7.47 -9.33 -10.93
CA ASP A 370 -8.75 -9.06 -10.29
C ASP A 370 -9.23 -10.20 -9.38
N ALA A 371 -8.82 -11.45 -9.63
CA ALA A 371 -9.11 -12.56 -8.72
C ALA A 371 -8.37 -12.39 -7.38
N LEU A 372 -7.11 -11.94 -7.41
CA LEU A 372 -6.34 -11.62 -6.19
C LEU A 372 -6.92 -10.41 -5.47
N ARG A 373 -7.21 -9.33 -6.21
CA ARG A 373 -7.79 -8.11 -5.64
C ARG A 373 -9.13 -8.40 -4.98
N TYR A 374 -9.98 -9.18 -5.62
CA TYR A 374 -11.25 -9.63 -5.05
C TYR A 374 -11.05 -10.39 -3.75
N PHE A 375 -10.15 -11.39 -3.74
CA PHE A 375 -9.86 -12.17 -2.55
C PHE A 375 -9.41 -11.27 -1.39
N ILE A 376 -8.48 -10.35 -1.65
CA ILE A 376 -7.99 -9.40 -0.66
C ILE A 376 -9.12 -8.52 -0.14
N ALA A 377 -9.99 -8.02 -1.01
CA ALA A 377 -11.11 -7.17 -0.59
C ALA A 377 -12.11 -7.93 0.30
N VAL A 378 -12.49 -9.16 -0.07
CA VAL A 378 -13.56 -9.90 0.61
C VAL A 378 -13.09 -10.69 1.83
N ALA A 379 -11.82 -11.12 1.84
CA ALA A 379 -11.26 -12.03 2.83
C ALA A 379 -9.90 -11.57 3.42
N GLY A 380 -9.40 -10.40 3.02
CA GLY A 380 -8.12 -9.88 3.52
C GLY A 380 -8.16 -9.45 5.00
N PRO A 381 -6.98 -9.17 5.57
CA PRO A 381 -6.79 -8.96 7.00
C PRO A 381 -7.13 -7.52 7.41
N GLU A 382 -8.37 -7.09 7.19
CA GLU A 382 -8.77 -5.69 7.46
C GLU A 382 -8.70 -5.37 8.96
N THR A 383 -9.32 -6.19 9.82
CA THR A 383 -9.44 -5.93 11.27
C THR A 383 -8.88 -7.03 12.15
N THR A 384 -8.60 -8.20 11.58
CA THR A 384 -8.06 -9.38 12.27
C THR A 384 -7.10 -10.08 11.32
N ASP A 385 -6.14 -10.83 11.86
CA ASP A 385 -5.32 -11.72 11.04
C ASP A 385 -6.24 -12.68 10.26
N THR A 386 -5.92 -12.95 8.99
CA THR A 386 -6.69 -13.84 8.11
C THR A 386 -5.77 -14.84 7.44
N ASP A 387 -6.24 -16.07 7.21
CA ASP A 387 -5.47 -17.09 6.51
C ASP A 387 -5.88 -17.16 5.04
N PHE A 388 -4.90 -17.04 4.14
CA PHE A 388 -5.11 -17.39 2.74
C PHE A 388 -5.02 -18.91 2.61
N THR A 389 -6.03 -19.49 1.95
CA THR A 389 -5.98 -20.87 1.48
C THR A 389 -6.33 -20.95 0.00
N TRP A 390 -5.69 -21.86 -0.73
CA TRP A 390 -5.98 -22.07 -2.15
C TRP A 390 -7.41 -22.58 -2.38
N SER A 391 -7.96 -23.33 -1.42
CA SER A 391 -9.34 -23.79 -1.46
C SER A 391 -10.34 -22.64 -1.37
N GLU A 392 -10.11 -21.67 -0.50
CA GLU A 392 -10.97 -20.49 -0.38
C GLU A 392 -10.79 -19.54 -1.57
N PHE A 393 -9.57 -19.39 -2.07
CA PHE A 393 -9.31 -18.65 -3.31
C PHE A 393 -10.08 -19.24 -4.51
N LEU A 394 -9.97 -20.56 -4.71
CA LEU A 394 -10.69 -21.29 -5.75
C LEU A 394 -12.21 -21.10 -5.62
N ARG A 395 -12.75 -21.30 -4.41
CA ARG A 395 -14.18 -21.18 -4.13
C ARG A 395 -14.69 -19.78 -4.47
N ARG A 396 -14.02 -18.73 -3.98
CA ARG A 396 -14.43 -17.33 -4.22
C ARG A 396 -14.34 -16.96 -5.69
N ASN A 397 -13.29 -17.35 -6.38
CA ASN A 397 -13.19 -17.10 -7.82
C ASN A 397 -14.33 -17.78 -8.58
N ASN A 398 -14.55 -19.07 -8.35
CA ASN A 398 -15.52 -19.83 -9.15
C ASN A 398 -16.97 -19.54 -8.78
N ASP A 399 -17.29 -19.41 -7.50
CA ASP A 399 -18.66 -19.31 -7.03
C ASP A 399 -19.14 -17.84 -7.00
N GLU A 400 -18.27 -16.89 -6.66
CA GLU A 400 -18.65 -15.48 -6.50
C GLU A 400 -18.36 -14.69 -7.78
N LEU A 401 -17.14 -14.75 -8.32
CA LEU A 401 -16.80 -14.04 -9.56
C LEU A 401 -17.38 -14.71 -10.80
N VAL A 402 -17.10 -16.00 -11.04
CA VAL A 402 -17.54 -16.67 -12.27
C VAL A 402 -19.04 -16.95 -12.26
N ALA A 403 -19.56 -17.62 -11.23
CA ALA A 403 -20.97 -18.04 -11.17
C ALA A 403 -21.94 -16.93 -10.71
N GLY A 404 -21.45 -15.94 -9.96
CA GLY A 404 -22.21 -14.78 -9.53
C GLY A 404 -22.15 -13.62 -10.53
N TRP A 405 -21.03 -12.89 -10.53
CA TRP A 405 -20.89 -11.65 -11.31
C TRP A 405 -20.77 -11.89 -12.82
N GLY A 406 -19.81 -12.72 -13.24
CA GLY A 406 -19.57 -13.06 -14.65
C GLY A 406 -20.77 -13.69 -15.34
N ASN A 407 -21.51 -14.55 -14.63
CA ASN A 407 -22.74 -15.16 -15.13
C ASN A 407 -23.88 -14.14 -15.34
N LEU A 408 -24.03 -13.15 -14.45
CA LEU A 408 -24.99 -12.07 -14.63
C LEU A 408 -24.67 -11.25 -15.88
N VAL A 409 -23.41 -10.79 -16.00
CA VAL A 409 -22.94 -10.04 -17.17
C VAL A 409 -23.20 -10.83 -18.44
N ASN A 410 -22.72 -12.08 -18.49
CA ASN A 410 -22.80 -12.91 -19.69
C ASN A 410 -24.25 -13.17 -20.10
N ARG A 411 -25.12 -13.60 -19.18
CA ARG A 411 -26.50 -13.93 -19.54
C ARG A 411 -27.28 -12.70 -20.00
N SER A 412 -27.07 -11.55 -19.36
CA SER A 412 -27.81 -10.32 -19.67
C SER A 412 -27.48 -9.84 -21.07
N ILE A 413 -26.19 -9.75 -21.38
CA ILE A 413 -25.69 -9.31 -22.69
C ILE A 413 -26.03 -10.35 -23.76
N SER A 414 -25.81 -11.65 -23.49
CA SER A 414 -26.13 -12.72 -24.45
C SER A 414 -27.61 -12.73 -24.83
N MET A 415 -28.52 -12.58 -23.86
CA MET A 415 -29.96 -12.55 -24.13
C MET A 415 -30.35 -11.30 -24.92
N ALA A 416 -29.82 -10.12 -24.57
CA ALA A 416 -30.12 -8.89 -25.30
C ALA A 416 -29.58 -8.92 -26.73
N ALA A 417 -28.32 -9.32 -26.91
CA ALA A 417 -27.70 -9.49 -28.23
C ALA A 417 -28.47 -10.50 -29.09
N LYS A 418 -28.89 -11.64 -28.52
CA LYS A 418 -29.64 -12.67 -29.26
C LYS A 418 -31.04 -12.23 -29.70
N ASN A 419 -31.78 -11.54 -28.83
CA ASN A 419 -33.18 -11.20 -29.10
C ASN A 419 -33.33 -9.86 -29.83
N PHE A 420 -32.42 -8.90 -29.60
CA PHE A 420 -32.54 -7.52 -30.10
C PHE A 420 -31.31 -7.02 -30.87
N GLY A 421 -30.14 -7.67 -30.76
CA GLY A 421 -28.88 -7.23 -31.37
C GLY A 421 -28.28 -5.95 -30.75
N ALA A 422 -28.98 -5.35 -29.80
CA ALA A 422 -28.65 -4.09 -29.16
C ALA A 422 -29.31 -4.02 -27.77
N ILE A 423 -28.98 -2.99 -26.98
CA ILE A 423 -29.70 -2.66 -25.76
C ILE A 423 -31.15 -2.30 -26.13
N PRO A 424 -32.16 -3.06 -25.69
CA PRO A 424 -33.56 -2.74 -25.99
C PRO A 424 -34.01 -1.48 -25.24
N PRO A 425 -35.00 -0.73 -25.76
CA PRO A 425 -35.64 0.33 -24.98
C PRO A 425 -36.44 -0.26 -23.81
N ALA A 426 -36.49 0.45 -22.68
CA ALA A 426 -37.41 0.11 -21.60
C ALA A 426 -38.82 0.65 -21.91
N GLY A 427 -39.82 -0.22 -21.82
CA GLY A 427 -41.23 0.14 -21.71
C GLY A 427 -41.63 0.45 -20.26
N PRO A 428 -42.93 0.35 -19.91
CA PRO A 428 -43.41 0.59 -18.55
C PRO A 428 -42.73 -0.32 -17.51
N LEU A 429 -42.25 0.29 -16.42
CA LEU A 429 -41.63 -0.44 -15.32
C LEU A 429 -42.69 -1.03 -14.38
N THR A 430 -42.45 -2.25 -13.95
CA THR A 430 -43.17 -2.90 -12.86
C THR A 430 -42.51 -2.58 -11.52
N GLU A 431 -43.22 -2.83 -10.41
CA GLU A 431 -42.68 -2.67 -9.05
C GLU A 431 -41.36 -3.45 -8.86
N ALA A 432 -41.25 -4.65 -9.44
CA ALA A 432 -40.03 -5.46 -9.36
C ALA A 432 -38.84 -4.82 -10.11
N ASP A 433 -39.11 -4.12 -11.22
CA ASP A 433 -38.08 -3.41 -12.00
C ASP A 433 -37.59 -2.18 -11.24
N GLU A 434 -38.53 -1.40 -10.70
CA GLU A 434 -38.25 -0.22 -9.90
C GLU A 434 -37.49 -0.57 -8.61
N ALA A 435 -37.86 -1.68 -7.96
CA ALA A 435 -37.19 -2.16 -6.76
C ALA A 435 -35.73 -2.51 -7.01
N LEU A 436 -35.41 -3.23 -8.10
CA LEU A 436 -34.02 -3.53 -8.46
C LEU A 436 -33.22 -2.25 -8.75
N LEU A 437 -33.74 -1.39 -9.61
CA LEU A 437 -33.06 -0.14 -9.96
C LEU A 437 -32.85 0.76 -8.73
N SER A 438 -33.81 0.81 -7.82
CA SER A 438 -33.71 1.56 -6.57
C SER A 438 -32.65 0.98 -5.62
N SER A 439 -32.60 -0.35 -5.48
CA SER A 439 -31.60 -1.02 -4.64
C SER A 439 -30.19 -0.73 -5.14
N VAL A 440 -29.96 -0.87 -6.45
CA VAL A 440 -28.65 -0.62 -7.07
C VAL A 440 -28.24 0.85 -6.92
N ARG A 441 -29.17 1.80 -7.12
CA ARG A 441 -28.89 3.23 -6.92
C ARG A 441 -28.52 3.55 -5.47
N THR A 442 -29.24 3.00 -4.50
CA THR A 442 -28.98 3.22 -3.07
C THR A 442 -27.62 2.63 -2.65
N ALA A 443 -27.17 1.58 -3.32
CA ALA A 443 -25.89 0.95 -3.02
C ALA A 443 -24.69 1.87 -3.30
N PHE A 444 -24.80 2.87 -4.17
CA PHE A 444 -23.73 3.86 -4.35
C PHE A 444 -23.41 4.62 -3.06
N ASP A 445 -24.44 5.00 -2.30
CA ASP A 445 -24.25 5.71 -1.03
C ASP A 445 -23.63 4.78 0.02
N THR A 446 -24.17 3.58 0.18
CA THR A 446 -23.70 2.61 1.18
C THR A 446 -22.28 2.12 0.89
N VAL A 447 -22.01 1.67 -0.35
CA VAL A 447 -20.68 1.17 -0.74
C VAL A 447 -19.66 2.31 -0.68
N GLY A 448 -20.03 3.51 -1.14
CA GLY A 448 -19.17 4.68 -1.10
C GLY A 448 -18.76 5.07 0.33
N ASP A 449 -19.73 5.19 1.25
CA ASP A 449 -19.45 5.50 2.67
C ASP A 449 -18.54 4.44 3.31
N LEU A 450 -18.77 3.16 3.01
CA LEU A 450 -17.93 2.08 3.52
C LEU A 450 -16.50 2.15 2.99
N ILE A 451 -16.29 2.43 1.69
CA ILE A 451 -14.92 2.61 1.15
C ILE A 451 -14.27 3.85 1.77
N GLY A 452 -14.99 4.96 1.84
CA GLY A 452 -14.51 6.23 2.39
C GLY A 452 -14.09 6.14 3.86
N ARG A 453 -14.65 5.19 4.63
CA ARG A 453 -14.28 4.89 6.03
C ARG A 453 -13.38 3.67 6.16
N HIS A 454 -12.73 3.25 5.08
CA HIS A 454 -11.81 2.11 5.07
C HIS A 454 -12.45 0.83 5.62
N ARG A 455 -13.65 0.49 5.15
CA ARG A 455 -14.39 -0.77 5.41
C ARG A 455 -14.54 -1.58 4.11
N GLN A 456 -13.42 -1.83 3.44
CA GLN A 456 -13.35 -2.42 2.11
C GLN A 456 -14.07 -3.76 2.04
N LYS A 457 -13.95 -4.60 3.07
CA LYS A 457 -14.63 -5.90 3.15
C LYS A 457 -16.14 -5.76 3.21
N GLN A 458 -16.66 -4.79 3.95
CA GLN A 458 -18.11 -4.56 4.00
C GLN A 458 -18.60 -3.99 2.66
N ALA A 459 -17.85 -3.05 2.08
CA ALA A 459 -18.17 -2.44 0.80
C ALA A 459 -18.29 -3.46 -0.35
N ILE A 460 -17.30 -4.35 -0.51
CA ILE A 460 -17.35 -5.36 -1.59
C ILE A 460 -18.47 -6.38 -1.37
N ASN A 461 -18.75 -6.76 -0.12
CA ASN A 461 -19.86 -7.65 0.18
C ASN A 461 -21.21 -7.01 -0.14
N GLU A 462 -21.38 -5.71 0.13
CA GLU A 462 -22.60 -4.98 -0.24
C GLU A 462 -22.74 -4.85 -1.76
N ALA A 463 -21.66 -4.54 -2.48
CA ALA A 463 -21.69 -4.52 -3.94
C ALA A 463 -22.09 -5.90 -4.53
N MET A 464 -21.52 -6.99 -3.98
CA MET A 464 -21.85 -8.36 -4.42
C MET A 464 -23.26 -8.80 -3.99
N ARG A 465 -23.81 -8.27 -2.89
CA ARG A 465 -25.21 -8.49 -2.49
C ARG A 465 -26.16 -8.00 -3.58
N VAL A 466 -25.90 -6.80 -4.11
CA VAL A 466 -26.70 -6.19 -5.20
C VAL A 466 -26.53 -6.96 -6.52
N VAL A 467 -25.34 -7.47 -6.82
CA VAL A 467 -25.13 -8.43 -7.93
C VAL A 467 -26.01 -9.68 -7.76
N GLY A 468 -26.14 -10.18 -6.53
CA GLY A 468 -27.04 -11.28 -6.18
C GLY A 468 -28.52 -10.95 -6.45
N GLU A 469 -28.96 -9.74 -6.11
CA GLU A 469 -30.33 -9.26 -6.37
C GLU A 469 -30.62 -9.17 -7.87
N ALA A 470 -29.70 -8.66 -8.67
CA ALA A 470 -29.86 -8.61 -10.12
C ALA A 470 -29.93 -10.01 -10.75
N ASN A 471 -29.13 -10.97 -10.26
CA ASN A 471 -29.25 -12.39 -10.65
C ASN A 471 -30.61 -12.99 -10.28
N LYS A 472 -31.12 -12.67 -9.08
CA LYS A 472 -32.43 -13.12 -8.62
C LYS A 472 -33.54 -12.52 -9.47
N TYR A 473 -33.48 -11.23 -9.77
CA TYR A 473 -34.44 -10.54 -10.63
C TYR A 473 -34.58 -11.24 -11.98
N LEU A 474 -33.48 -11.51 -12.70
CA LEU A 474 -33.53 -12.25 -13.96
C LEU A 474 -34.12 -13.65 -13.81
N SER A 475 -33.88 -14.29 -12.67
CA SER A 475 -34.39 -15.63 -12.41
C SER A 475 -35.90 -15.65 -12.15
N ASP A 476 -36.39 -14.68 -11.39
CA ASP A 476 -37.80 -14.53 -11.06
C ASP A 476 -38.62 -14.06 -12.28
N GLN A 477 -38.08 -13.11 -13.06
CA GLN A 477 -38.73 -12.61 -14.28
C GLN A 477 -38.69 -13.62 -15.44
N ALA A 478 -37.76 -14.57 -15.41
CA ALA A 478 -37.61 -15.65 -16.38
C ALA A 478 -37.76 -15.23 -17.86
N PRO A 479 -36.98 -14.25 -18.36
CA PRO A 479 -37.15 -13.68 -19.71
C PRO A 479 -37.07 -14.72 -20.82
N TRP A 480 -36.34 -15.82 -20.63
CA TRP A 480 -36.25 -16.93 -21.59
C TRP A 480 -37.56 -17.69 -21.82
N LYS A 481 -38.58 -17.49 -20.97
CA LYS A 481 -39.92 -18.08 -21.15
C LYS A 481 -40.87 -17.14 -21.90
N ILE A 482 -40.53 -15.86 -22.05
CA ILE A 482 -41.36 -14.86 -22.72
C ILE A 482 -41.15 -14.96 -24.24
N LYS A 483 -42.22 -15.24 -24.99
CA LYS A 483 -42.17 -15.38 -26.45
C LYS A 483 -42.97 -14.29 -27.18
N ASP A 484 -44.17 -14.02 -26.68
CA ASP A 484 -45.16 -13.21 -27.39
C ASP A 484 -45.18 -11.73 -26.93
N ASP A 485 -44.53 -11.41 -25.81
CA ASP A 485 -44.46 -10.05 -25.24
C ASP A 485 -43.03 -9.49 -25.36
N GLN A 486 -42.71 -8.97 -26.54
CA GLN A 486 -41.39 -8.40 -26.84
C GLN A 486 -41.11 -7.11 -26.06
N GLU A 487 -42.14 -6.34 -25.71
CA GLU A 487 -42.00 -5.12 -24.92
C GLU A 487 -41.57 -5.46 -23.49
N ARG A 488 -42.25 -6.42 -22.83
CA ARG A 488 -41.86 -6.87 -21.49
C ARG A 488 -40.48 -7.50 -21.48
N LEU A 489 -40.17 -8.35 -22.47
CA LEU A 489 -38.83 -8.94 -22.62
C LEU A 489 -37.76 -7.85 -22.76
N GLY A 490 -38.00 -6.85 -23.60
CA GLY A 490 -37.13 -5.69 -23.77
C GLY A 490 -36.89 -4.94 -22.46
N THR A 491 -37.95 -4.62 -21.72
CA THR A 491 -37.86 -3.93 -20.42
C THR A 491 -37.05 -4.72 -19.41
N ILE A 492 -37.27 -6.03 -19.26
CA ILE A 492 -36.51 -6.87 -18.32
C ILE A 492 -35.01 -6.85 -18.63
N LEU A 493 -34.67 -6.98 -19.92
CA LEU A 493 -33.26 -6.98 -20.34
C LEU A 493 -32.63 -5.60 -20.22
N HIS A 494 -33.38 -4.52 -20.50
CA HIS A 494 -32.91 -3.16 -20.26
C HIS A 494 -32.59 -2.94 -18.77
N VAL A 495 -33.52 -3.29 -17.89
CA VAL A 495 -33.35 -3.15 -16.43
C VAL A 495 -32.16 -3.97 -15.93
N ALA A 496 -32.01 -5.21 -16.40
CA ALA A 496 -30.87 -6.05 -16.04
C ALA A 496 -29.54 -5.47 -16.53
N LEU A 497 -29.49 -4.95 -17.77
CA LEU A 497 -28.29 -4.31 -18.31
C LEU A 497 -27.95 -3.00 -17.59
N GLN A 498 -28.95 -2.22 -17.17
CA GLN A 498 -28.75 -1.03 -16.36
C GLN A 498 -28.14 -1.41 -15.01
N ALA A 499 -28.68 -2.44 -14.35
CA ALA A 499 -28.12 -2.96 -13.11
C ALA A 499 -26.69 -3.49 -13.30
N VAL A 500 -26.38 -4.16 -14.43
CA VAL A 500 -25.01 -4.57 -14.76
C VAL A 500 -24.10 -3.36 -14.93
N SER A 501 -24.52 -2.31 -15.64
CA SER A 501 -23.72 -1.09 -15.81
C SER A 501 -23.41 -0.44 -14.46
N ASP A 502 -24.43 -0.28 -13.60
CA ASP A 502 -24.28 0.34 -12.29
C ASP A 502 -23.43 -0.51 -11.33
N CYS A 503 -23.65 -1.83 -11.27
CA CYS A 503 -22.81 -2.75 -10.50
C CYS A 503 -21.36 -2.74 -10.99
N ASN A 504 -21.13 -2.56 -12.30
CA ASN A 504 -19.79 -2.43 -12.85
C ASN A 504 -19.08 -1.20 -12.27
N ILE A 505 -19.78 -0.07 -12.13
CA ILE A 505 -19.25 1.14 -11.50
C ILE A 505 -18.93 0.86 -10.02
N LEU A 506 -19.86 0.26 -9.25
CA LEU A 506 -19.64 -0.09 -7.84
C LEU A 506 -18.42 -1.01 -7.62
N LEU A 507 -18.19 -1.94 -8.55
CA LEU A 507 -17.09 -2.90 -8.49
C LEU A 507 -15.77 -2.37 -9.10
N THR A 508 -15.79 -1.24 -9.80
CA THR A 508 -14.61 -0.66 -10.48
C THR A 508 -13.40 -0.44 -9.56
N PRO A 509 -13.57 0.08 -8.32
CA PRO A 509 -12.44 0.21 -7.40
C PRO A 509 -11.75 -1.12 -7.07
N PHE A 510 -12.51 -2.21 -7.06
CA PHE A 510 -12.05 -3.54 -6.67
C PHE A 510 -11.51 -4.33 -7.86
N LEU A 511 -12.17 -4.26 -9.01
CA LEU A 511 -11.95 -5.10 -10.19
C LEU A 511 -11.73 -4.26 -11.45
N PRO A 512 -10.67 -3.43 -11.51
CA PRO A 512 -10.51 -2.45 -12.60
C PRO A 512 -10.36 -3.10 -13.98
N HIS A 513 -9.69 -4.25 -14.11
CA HIS A 513 -9.49 -4.91 -15.40
C HIS A 513 -10.80 -5.48 -15.96
N ALA A 514 -11.56 -6.17 -15.11
CA ALA A 514 -12.88 -6.68 -15.43
C ALA A 514 -13.86 -5.53 -15.70
N ALA A 515 -13.76 -4.43 -14.96
CA ALA A 515 -14.63 -3.29 -15.14
C ALA A 515 -14.49 -2.64 -16.53
N GLN A 516 -13.26 -2.48 -17.01
CA GLN A 516 -13.00 -2.04 -18.40
C GLN A 516 -13.59 -3.03 -19.41
N THR A 517 -13.36 -4.33 -19.22
CA THR A 517 -13.88 -5.37 -20.13
C THR A 517 -15.40 -5.35 -20.18
N ILE A 518 -16.07 -5.19 -19.05
CA ILE A 518 -17.55 -5.17 -18.96
C ILE A 518 -18.11 -3.90 -19.61
N HIS A 519 -17.46 -2.75 -19.44
CA HIS A 519 -17.83 -1.51 -20.13
C HIS A 519 -17.84 -1.70 -21.65
N GLU A 520 -16.80 -2.30 -22.21
CA GLU A 520 -16.71 -2.61 -23.64
C GLU A 520 -17.76 -3.62 -24.10
N LEU A 521 -18.04 -4.65 -23.30
CA LEU A 521 -19.08 -5.64 -23.59
C LEU A 521 -20.49 -5.03 -23.61
N LEU A 522 -20.71 -3.93 -22.87
CA LEU A 522 -21.96 -3.14 -22.92
C LEU A 522 -22.01 -2.14 -24.10
N GLY A 523 -21.01 -2.16 -24.98
CA GLY A 523 -20.89 -1.23 -26.10
C GLY A 523 -20.27 0.13 -25.73
N GLY A 524 -19.71 0.24 -24.53
CA GLY A 524 -18.94 1.40 -24.11
C GLY A 524 -17.65 1.55 -24.91
N THR A 525 -17.23 2.80 -25.11
CA THR A 525 -15.94 3.14 -25.74
C THR A 525 -15.10 3.99 -24.77
N GLY A 526 -13.80 4.09 -25.04
CA GLY A 526 -12.87 4.85 -24.19
C GLY A 526 -12.52 4.13 -22.89
N VAL A 527 -12.04 4.92 -21.92
CA VAL A 527 -11.54 4.42 -20.63
C VAL A 527 -12.65 4.48 -19.59
N HIS A 528 -12.94 3.34 -18.95
CA HIS A 528 -13.84 3.22 -17.80
C HIS A 528 -13.06 3.10 -16.49
N ALA A 529 -12.02 2.27 -16.48
CA ALA A 529 -11.14 2.07 -15.33
C ALA A 529 -9.69 2.36 -15.76
N PRO A 530 -9.19 3.60 -15.54
CA PRO A 530 -7.83 3.94 -15.95
C PRO A 530 -6.81 3.11 -15.19
N MET A 531 -5.71 2.78 -15.88
CA MET A 531 -4.65 1.87 -15.41
C MET A 531 -3.31 2.60 -15.31
N PRO A 532 -2.44 2.23 -14.36
CA PRO A 532 -1.09 2.78 -14.29
C PRO A 532 -0.27 2.42 -15.53
N SER A 533 0.77 3.19 -15.78
CA SER A 533 1.81 2.93 -16.77
C SER A 533 3.18 2.90 -16.10
N ILE A 534 4.06 2.03 -16.59
CA ILE A 534 5.49 2.07 -16.23
C ILE A 534 6.15 3.11 -17.13
N VAL A 535 6.83 4.09 -16.55
CA VAL A 535 7.54 5.15 -17.27
C VAL A 535 9.00 5.14 -16.86
N GLU A 536 9.92 5.07 -17.82
CA GLU A 536 11.34 5.33 -17.56
C GLU A 536 11.53 6.84 -17.47
N VAL A 537 12.02 7.32 -16.33
CA VAL A 537 12.23 8.74 -16.07
C VAL A 537 13.68 9.04 -15.75
N GLU A 538 14.12 10.26 -16.05
CA GLU A 538 15.34 10.81 -15.47
C GLU A 538 15.09 11.27 -14.02
N ASP A 539 16.12 11.21 -13.20
CA ASP A 539 16.15 11.86 -11.90
C ASP A 539 16.21 13.38 -12.10
N LEU A 540 15.31 14.11 -11.45
CA LEU A 540 15.09 15.54 -11.68
C LEU A 540 16.32 16.42 -11.38
N ASP A 541 17.29 15.89 -10.62
CA ASP A 541 18.46 16.63 -10.19
C ASP A 541 19.76 15.96 -10.69
N GLY A 542 19.70 15.13 -11.74
CA GLY A 542 20.88 14.59 -12.45
C GLY A 542 21.42 13.26 -11.90
N GLY A 543 20.59 12.46 -11.23
CA GLY A 543 20.86 11.05 -10.92
C GLY A 543 20.61 10.09 -12.10
N PRO A 544 20.81 8.77 -11.92
CA PRO A 544 20.52 7.77 -12.95
C PRO A 544 19.01 7.68 -13.21
N GLY A 545 18.62 7.36 -14.46
CA GLY A 545 17.22 7.08 -14.77
C GLY A 545 16.70 5.80 -14.11
N TYR A 546 15.39 5.71 -13.90
CA TYR A 546 14.71 4.59 -13.24
C TYR A 546 13.26 4.47 -13.67
N PRO A 547 12.64 3.27 -13.52
CA PRO A 547 11.22 3.11 -13.78
C PRO A 547 10.40 3.62 -12.59
N VAL A 548 9.30 4.31 -12.90
CA VAL A 548 8.24 4.71 -11.95
C VAL A 548 6.89 4.15 -12.39
N LEU A 549 5.93 4.10 -11.48
CA LEU A 549 4.51 4.05 -11.85
C LEU A 549 3.94 5.46 -11.84
N ALA A 550 3.19 5.78 -12.88
CA ALA A 550 2.40 6.99 -13.00
C ALA A 550 1.17 6.70 -13.88
N GLY A 551 0.21 7.61 -13.92
CA GLY A 551 -0.92 7.51 -14.85
C GLY A 551 -1.72 8.80 -14.90
N ASP A 552 -2.57 8.89 -15.93
CA ASP A 552 -3.63 9.89 -16.02
C ASP A 552 -4.94 9.24 -15.57
N TYR A 553 -5.56 9.83 -14.55
CA TYR A 553 -6.76 9.33 -13.91
C TYR A 553 -7.92 10.36 -13.96
N ASP A 554 -7.81 11.38 -14.81
CA ASP A 554 -8.85 12.41 -14.97
C ASP A 554 -10.07 11.86 -15.73
N GLU A 555 -9.84 10.89 -16.61
CA GLU A 555 -10.87 10.15 -17.34
C GLU A 555 -11.33 8.89 -16.60
N GLY A 556 -12.53 8.39 -16.94
CA GLY A 556 -13.07 7.16 -16.37
C GLY A 556 -14.47 7.28 -15.79
N ALA A 557 -14.89 6.21 -15.13
CA ALA A 557 -16.18 6.13 -14.47
C ALA A 557 -16.33 7.19 -13.37
N ARG A 558 -17.56 7.68 -13.18
CA ARG A 558 -17.93 8.54 -12.05
C ARG A 558 -18.83 7.77 -11.10
N TRP A 559 -18.77 8.08 -9.81
CA TRP A 559 -19.50 7.39 -8.74
C TRP A 559 -20.99 7.76 -8.72
N ARG A 560 -21.71 7.39 -9.77
CA ARG A 560 -23.15 7.58 -9.92
C ARG A 560 -23.70 6.61 -10.95
N SER A 561 -24.99 6.31 -10.83
CA SER A 561 -25.71 5.61 -11.90
C SER A 561 -25.80 6.48 -13.16
N VAL A 562 -25.54 5.88 -14.32
CA VAL A 562 -25.64 6.54 -15.63
C VAL A 562 -26.61 5.72 -16.49
N PRO A 563 -27.67 6.33 -17.05
CA PRO A 563 -28.60 5.62 -17.92
C PRO A 563 -27.89 5.02 -19.15
N ILE A 564 -28.11 3.73 -19.41
CA ILE A 564 -27.64 3.07 -20.62
C ILE A 564 -28.45 3.52 -21.84
N ALA A 565 -27.78 3.67 -22.99
CA ALA A 565 -28.43 4.13 -24.21
C ALA A 565 -29.10 2.95 -24.96
N ALA A 566 -30.41 3.02 -25.13
CA ALA A 566 -31.13 2.08 -26.00
C ALA A 566 -30.63 2.19 -27.45
N GLY A 567 -30.58 1.06 -28.15
CA GLY A 567 -30.04 0.94 -29.50
C GLY A 567 -28.51 0.78 -29.56
N THR A 568 -27.80 0.82 -28.43
CA THR A 568 -26.36 0.51 -28.38
C THR A 568 -26.13 -0.93 -28.85
N PRO A 569 -25.33 -1.17 -29.91
CA PRO A 569 -25.10 -2.51 -30.44
C PRO A 569 -24.47 -3.44 -29.41
N LEU A 570 -24.92 -4.70 -29.38
CA LEU A 570 -24.37 -5.73 -28.50
C LEU A 570 -23.94 -6.94 -29.32
N ALA A 571 -22.80 -7.51 -28.95
CA ALA A 571 -22.31 -8.78 -29.49
C ALA A 571 -22.39 -9.89 -28.42
N PRO A 572 -22.40 -11.17 -28.83
CA PRO A 572 -22.24 -12.28 -27.90
C PRO A 572 -20.98 -12.09 -27.04
N PRO A 573 -21.09 -12.09 -25.70
CA PRO A 573 -19.98 -11.77 -24.82
C PRO A 573 -19.01 -12.94 -24.71
N LYS A 574 -17.74 -12.62 -24.46
CA LYS A 574 -16.76 -13.60 -23.95
C LYS A 574 -16.84 -13.65 -22.42
N PRO A 575 -16.54 -14.79 -21.78
CA PRO A 575 -16.44 -14.85 -20.32
C PRO A 575 -15.42 -13.85 -19.79
N VAL A 576 -15.83 -13.04 -18.79
CA VAL A 576 -14.97 -12.01 -18.17
C VAL A 576 -14.00 -12.62 -17.16
N PHE A 577 -14.48 -13.60 -16.38
CA PHE A 577 -13.68 -14.28 -15.36
C PHE A 577 -13.34 -15.70 -15.78
N LYS A 578 -12.09 -16.11 -15.54
CA LYS A 578 -11.63 -17.46 -15.81
C LYS A 578 -12.05 -18.41 -14.70
N LYS A 579 -12.74 -19.50 -15.06
CA LYS A 579 -12.99 -20.61 -14.14
C LYS A 579 -11.68 -21.35 -13.88
N LEU A 580 -11.37 -21.56 -12.61
CA LEU A 580 -10.18 -22.29 -12.17
C LEU A 580 -10.51 -23.77 -11.97
N ASP A 581 -9.58 -24.64 -12.35
CA ASP A 581 -9.69 -26.08 -12.10
C ASP A 581 -9.52 -26.38 -10.60
N LYS A 582 -10.08 -27.48 -10.11
CA LYS A 582 -9.90 -27.89 -8.72
C LYS A 582 -8.46 -28.33 -8.43
N SER A 583 -7.72 -28.78 -9.45
CA SER A 583 -6.32 -29.22 -9.33
C SER A 583 -5.39 -28.14 -8.83
N ILE A 584 -5.74 -26.85 -8.97
CA ILE A 584 -4.87 -25.75 -8.54
C ILE A 584 -4.53 -25.81 -7.05
N VAL A 585 -5.43 -26.36 -6.23
CA VAL A 585 -5.22 -26.47 -4.78
C VAL A 585 -4.05 -27.41 -4.52
N ASP A 586 -4.10 -28.62 -5.08
CA ASP A 586 -3.05 -29.62 -4.91
C ASP A 586 -1.74 -29.18 -5.57
N GLU A 587 -1.81 -28.58 -6.76
CA GLU A 587 -0.64 -28.09 -7.49
C GLU A 587 0.10 -26.97 -6.75
N GLU A 588 -0.60 -26.00 -6.20
CA GLU A 588 0.04 -24.89 -5.48
C GLU A 588 0.50 -25.31 -4.09
N LEU A 589 -0.22 -26.21 -3.41
CA LEU A 589 0.26 -26.80 -2.17
C LEU A 589 1.56 -27.58 -2.38
N ALA A 590 1.67 -28.30 -3.51
CA ALA A 590 2.91 -28.97 -3.88
C ALA A 590 4.07 -27.98 -4.14
N ARG A 591 3.78 -26.81 -4.75
CA ARG A 591 4.77 -25.74 -4.94
C ARG A 591 5.23 -25.11 -3.62
N LEU A 592 4.36 -25.00 -2.62
CA LEU A 592 4.68 -24.47 -1.29
C LEU A 592 5.46 -25.46 -0.40
N GLY A 593 5.37 -26.76 -0.69
CA GLY A 593 6.06 -27.81 0.06
C GLY A 593 7.43 -28.23 -0.50
N GLY A 594 7.79 -27.72 -1.69
CA GLY A 594 8.99 -28.09 -2.45
C GLY A 594 10.19 -27.17 -2.26
#